data_AF-A0A0T1XE29-F1
#
_entry.id   AF-A0A0T1XE29-F1
#
_cell.length_a   1.000
_cell.length_b   1.000
_cell.length_c   1.000
_cell.angle_alpha   90.00
_cell.angle_beta   90.00
_cell.angle_gamma   90.00
#
_symmetry.space_group_name_H-M   'P 1'
#
loop_
_entity.id
_entity.type
_entity.pdbx_description
1 polymer ?
#
loop_
_entity_poly.entity_id
_entity_poly.type
_entity_poly.pdbx_seq_one_letter_code
_entity_poly.pdbx_strand_id
1 'polypeptide(L)' 'MLATIRMSTWLDGAMIRHPRVLSASAVRDALMMVTDDENRIDEIFTTVEITGACHLFDDEGDPQFLFERVLHS' A
#
# COMPACT_ATOMS: atom_id res chain seq x y z
N MET A 1 11.71 -6.20 -12.88
CA MET A 1 11.16 -4.85 -13.14
C MET A 1 10.91 -4.22 -11.79
N LEU A 2 11.32 -2.96 -11.57
CA LEU A 2 10.98 -2.24 -10.34
C LEU A 2 9.47 -1.97 -10.38
N ALA A 3 8.71 -2.66 -9.54
CA ALA A 3 7.26 -2.46 -9.47
C ALA A 3 6.97 -1.05 -8.92
N THR A 4 6.20 -0.28 -9.67
CA THR A 4 5.60 0.97 -9.21
C THR A 4 4.29 0.64 -8.50
N ILE A 5 4.09 1.27 -7.34
CA ILE A 5 2.91 1.06 -6.50
C ILE A 5 2.15 2.37 -6.43
N ARG A 6 0.86 2.33 -6.74
CA ARG A 6 -0.07 3.42 -6.48
C ARG A 6 -0.57 3.27 -5.06
N MET A 7 -0.34 4.27 -4.23
CA MET A 7 -0.83 4.35 -2.86
C MET A 7 -1.96 5.37 -2.78
N SER A 8 -3.13 4.93 -2.34
CA SER A 8 -4.31 5.76 -2.08
C SER A 8 -4.55 5.81 -0.57
N THR A 9 -4.87 6.98 -0.03
CA THR A 9 -5.14 7.17 1.40
C THR A 9 -6.61 7.49 1.61
N TRP A 10 -7.21 6.77 2.53
CA TRP A 10 -8.63 6.83 2.87
C TRP A 10 -8.79 7.21 4.35
N LEU A 11 -9.87 7.90 4.66
CA LEU A 11 -10.32 8.25 6.00
C LEU A 11 -11.84 8.28 5.98
N ASP A 12 -12.49 7.58 6.91
CA ASP A 12 -13.96 7.48 7.00
C ASP A 12 -14.63 7.07 5.67
N GLY A 13 -14.02 6.13 4.94
CA GLY A 13 -14.52 5.67 3.64
C GLY A 13 -14.35 6.67 2.48
N ALA A 14 -13.73 7.83 2.72
CA ALA A 14 -13.44 8.83 1.69
C ALA A 14 -11.94 8.91 1.38
N MET A 15 -11.59 8.95 0.09
CA MET A 15 -10.21 9.18 -0.33
C MET A 15 -9.83 10.64 -0.08
N ILE A 16 -8.94 10.89 0.88
CA ILE A 16 -8.59 12.23 1.36
C ILE A 16 -7.40 12.86 0.63
N ARG A 17 -6.64 12.08 -0.13
CA ARG A 17 -5.46 12.57 -0.88
C ARG A 17 -5.42 11.96 -2.27
N HIS A 18 -4.89 12.73 -3.22
CA HIS A 18 -4.59 12.19 -4.55
C HIS A 18 -3.63 11.00 -4.43
N PRO A 19 -3.94 9.89 -5.11
CA PRO A 19 -3.08 8.72 -5.11
C PRO A 19 -1.68 9.05 -5.62
N ARG A 20 -0.67 8.54 -4.93
CA ARG A 20 0.73 8.76 -5.27
C ARG A 20 1.31 7.49 -5.88
N VAL A 21 2.05 7.64 -6.97
CA VAL A 21 2.85 6.54 -7.52
C VAL A 21 4.22 6.60 -6.86
N LEU A 22 4.57 5.52 -6.18
CA LEU A 22 5.81 5.36 -5.43
C LEU A 22 6.57 4.15 -5.95
N SER A 23 7.89 4.13 -5.77
CA SER A 23 8.65 2.89 -5.95
C SER A 23 8.31 1.91 -4.82
N ALA A 24 8.45 0.61 -5.09
CA ALA A 24 8.33 -0.41 -4.05
C ALA A 24 9.24 -0.13 -2.83
N SER A 25 10.46 0.36 -3.05
CA SER A 25 11.37 0.75 -1.96
C SER A 25 10.80 1.89 -1.11
N ALA A 26 10.26 2.95 -1.73
CA ALA A 26 9.69 4.08 -1.00
C ALA A 26 8.44 3.70 -0.20
N VAL A 27 7.64 2.75 -0.71
CA VAL A 27 6.50 2.20 0.05
C VAL A 27 7.00 1.38 1.24
N ARG A 28 8.05 0.56 1.06
CA ARG A 28 8.64 -0.22 2.15
C ARG A 28 9.19 0.68 3.24
N ASP A 29 9.95 1.71 2.87
CA ASP A 29 10.50 2.69 3.81
C ASP A 29 9.37 3.41 4.57
N ALA A 30 8.29 3.79 3.89
CA ALA A 30 7.14 4.41 4.52
C ALA A 30 6.43 3.46 5.50
N LEU A 31 6.26 2.19 5.15
CA LEU A 31 5.66 1.19 6.03
C LEU A 31 6.54 0.92 7.27
N MET A 32 7.87 0.86 7.12
CA MET A 32 8.80 0.73 8.24
C MET A 32 8.74 1.92 9.22
N MET A 33 8.29 3.10 8.78
CA MET A 33 8.10 4.24 9.68
C MET A 33 6.85 4.13 10.56
N VAL A 34 5.87 3.31 10.16
CA VAL A 34 4.59 3.12 10.89
C VAL A 34 4.50 1.76 11.58
N THR A 35 5.27 0.76 11.16
CA THR A 35 5.31 -0.56 11.80
C THR A 35 6.70 -1.18 11.70
N ASP A 36 7.15 -1.79 12.80
CA ASP A 36 8.38 -2.58 12.86
C ASP A 36 8.16 -4.05 12.44
N ASP A 37 6.95 -4.43 12.03
CA ASP A 37 6.62 -5.80 11.62
C ASP A 37 6.99 -6.04 10.14
N GLU A 38 8.24 -6.46 9.92
CA GLU A 38 8.75 -6.79 8.58
C GLU A 38 7.94 -7.90 7.89
N ASN A 39 7.41 -8.88 8.63
CA ASN A 39 6.63 -9.98 8.03
C ASN A 39 5.32 -9.44 7.44
N ARG A 40 4.67 -8.51 8.15
CA ARG A 40 3.45 -7.85 7.67
C ARG A 40 3.73 -6.98 6.44
N ILE A 41 4.89 -6.30 6.41
CA ILE A 41 5.33 -5.55 5.22
C ILE A 41 5.50 -6.51 4.04
N ASP A 42 6.21 -7.61 4.22
CA ASP A 42 6.43 -8.61 3.17
C ASP A 42 5.11 -9.23 2.66
N GLU A 43 4.15 -9.47 3.55
CA GLU A 43 2.81 -9.94 3.20
C GLU A 43 2.05 -8.94 2.31
N ILE A 44 2.13 -7.64 2.61
CA ILE A 44 1.53 -6.57 1.80
C ILE A 44 2.12 -6.61 0.38
N PHE A 45 3.44 -6.64 0.26
CA PHE A 45 4.11 -6.68 -1.05
C PHE A 45 3.78 -7.95 -1.83
N THR A 46 3.79 -9.10 -1.17
CA THR A 46 3.42 -10.39 -1.77
C THR A 46 1.97 -10.36 -2.26
N THR A 47 1.05 -9.80 -1.46
CA THR A 47 -0.36 -9.64 -1.85
C THR A 47 -0.47 -8.75 -3.08
N VAL A 48 0.13 -7.56 -3.08
CA VAL A 48 0.13 -6.64 -4.23
C VAL A 48 0.70 -7.30 -5.49
N GLU A 49 1.72 -8.15 -5.36
CA GLU A 49 2.32 -8.86 -6.49
C GLU A 49 1.38 -9.93 -7.08
N ILE A 50 0.72 -10.71 -6.22
CA ILE A 50 -0.15 -11.83 -6.60
C ILE A 50 -1.53 -11.35 -7.07
N THR A 51 -2.19 -10.51 -6.27
CA THR A 51 -3.58 -10.08 -6.50
C THR A 51 -3.67 -8.78 -7.29
N GLY A 52 -2.59 -8.01 -7.35
CA GLY A 52 -2.55 -6.68 -7.95
C GLY A 52 -2.93 -5.55 -6.99
N ALA A 53 -3.50 -5.83 -5.81
CA ALA A 53 -3.86 -4.81 -4.84
C ALA A 53 -3.96 -5.34 -3.39
N CYS A 54 -3.61 -4.50 -2.42
CA CYS A 54 -3.73 -4.80 -0.99
C CYS A 54 -4.37 -3.61 -0.26
N HIS A 55 -5.39 -3.91 0.56
CA HIS A 55 -6.01 -2.94 1.45
C HIS A 55 -5.45 -3.10 2.86
N LEU A 56 -5.10 -1.97 3.48
CA LEU A 56 -4.88 -1.90 4.91
C LEU A 56 -6.08 -1.24 5.56
N PHE A 57 -6.60 -1.93 6.56
CA PHE A 57 -7.69 -1.47 7.41
C PHE A 57 -7.11 -1.04 8.75
N ASP A 58 -7.73 -0.05 9.37
CA ASP A 58 -7.47 0.30 10.76
C ASP A 58 -8.13 -0.71 11.73
N ASP A 59 -7.98 -0.45 13.03
CA ASP A 59 -8.53 -1.30 14.09
C ASP A 59 -10.07 -1.31 14.12
N GLU A 60 -10.72 -0.32 13.52
CA GLU A 60 -12.19 -0.22 13.40
C GLU A 60 -12.70 -0.94 12.14
N GLY A 61 -11.79 -1.40 11.29
CA GLY A 61 -12.09 -2.11 10.05
C GLY A 61 -12.31 -1.18 8.85
N ASP A 62 -12.02 0.12 9.01
CA ASP A 62 -12.15 1.10 7.95
C ASP A 62 -10.90 1.12 7.07
N PRO A 63 -11.06 1.23 5.74
CA PRO A 63 -9.92 1.27 4.82
C PRO A 63 -9.11 2.53 5.07
N GLN A 64 -7.82 2.36 5.35
CA GLN A 64 -6.88 3.46 5.58
C GLN A 64 -5.94 3.66 4.38
N PHE A 65 -5.42 2.55 3.84
CA PHE A 65 -4.54 2.58 2.67
C PHE A 65 -4.93 1.52 1.65
N LEU A 66 -4.76 1.87 0.38
CA LEU A 66 -4.85 0.94 -0.73
C LEU A 66 -3.56 1.02 -1.53
N PHE A 67 -2.88 -0.11 -1.66
CA PHE A 67 -1.68 -0.29 -2.47
C PHE A 67 -2.03 -1.08 -3.72
N GLU A 68 -1.79 -0.52 -4.89
CA GLU A 68 -2.10 -1.15 -6.17
C GLU A 68 -0.84 -1.26 -7.00
N ARG A 69 -0.65 -2.41 -7.65
CA ARG A 69 0.43 -2.60 -8.61
C ARG A 69 0.11 -1.82 -9.88
N VAL A 70 1.01 -0.92 -10.28
CA VAL A 70 0.92 -0.23 -11.56
C VAL A 70 1.71 -1.05 -12.58
N LEU A 71 1.00 -1.66 -13.53
CA LEU A 71 1.63 -2.22 -14.71
C LEU A 71 1.82 -1.07 -15.72
N HIS A 72 3.07 -0.75 -16.05
CA HIS A 72 3.34 0.13 -17.18
C HIS A 72 2.80 -0.55 -18.45
N SER A 73 1.89 0.14 -19.15
CA SER A 73 1.58 -0.16 -20.55
C SER A 73 2.69 0.32 -21.47
#